data_AF-A0A524G0P0-F1
#
_entry.id   AF-A0A524G0P0-F1
#
_cell.length_a   1.000
_cell.length_b   1.000
_cell.length_c   1.000
_cell.angle_alpha   90.00
_cell.angle_beta   90.00
_cell.angle_gamma   90.00
#
_symmetry.space_group_name_H-M   'P 1'
#
loop_
_entity.id
_entity.type
_entity.pdbx_description
1 polymer ?
#
loop_
_entity_poly.entity_id
_entity_poly.type
_entity_poly.pdbx_seq_one_letter_code
_entity_poly.pdbx_strand_id
1 'polypeptide(L)'
;VWAVLAVVLVGGMLFASWVLRPHVLQNSEKTASYECGEEPIGPARITYPYNYLVYTILFLVVDVMGAFLWLLAGSSFRLNVDVVWQVLVFVLIIMGGMGFAMKKLPETFLSGQETLTLYRKAKAEQEMKEKIAGGH
;
A
#
# COMPACT_ATOMS: atom_id res chain seq x y z
N VAL A 1 -3.16 -28.03 7.06
CA VAL A 1 -1.91 -28.65 6.53
C VAL A 1 -1.05 -27.64 5.79
N TRP A 2 -1.50 -27.07 4.67
CA TRP A 2 -0.70 -26.13 3.86
C TRP A 2 -0.19 -24.90 4.63
N ALA A 3 -1.04 -24.24 5.41
CA ALA A 3 -0.62 -23.11 6.24
C ALA A 3 0.47 -23.50 7.25
N VAL A 4 0.34 -24.70 7.87
CA VAL A 4 1.35 -25.23 8.80
C VAL A 4 2.66 -25.50 8.07
N LEU A 5 2.62 -26.12 6.89
CA LEU A 5 3.81 -26.34 6.07
C LEU A 5 4.50 -25.03 5.68
N ALA A 6 3.75 -24.00 5.30
CA ALA A 6 4.29 -22.69 4.96
C ALA A 6 5.00 -22.03 6.16
N VAL A 7 4.36 -22.06 7.33
CA VAL A 7 4.93 -21.52 8.58
C VAL A 7 6.18 -22.30 8.99
N VAL A 8 6.15 -23.64 8.90
CA VAL A 8 7.31 -24.49 9.22
C VAL A 8 8.46 -24.25 8.25
N LEU A 9 8.19 -24.09 6.96
CA LEU A 9 9.21 -23.79 5.96
C LEU A 9 9.87 -22.43 6.23
N VAL A 10 9.08 -21.36 6.35
CA VAL A 10 9.60 -20.00 6.58
C VAL A 10 10.31 -19.92 7.93
N GLY A 11 9.69 -20.45 8.98
CA GLY A 11 10.28 -20.50 10.32
C GLY A 11 11.57 -21.30 10.36
N GLY A 12 11.60 -22.46 9.68
CA GLY A 12 12.79 -23.31 9.55
C GLY A 12 13.92 -22.61 8.80
N MET A 13 13.63 -21.90 7.71
CA MET A 13 14.63 -21.12 6.96
C MET A 13 15.20 -19.98 7.80
N LEU A 14 14.35 -19.22 8.50
CA LEU A 14 14.80 -18.15 9.39
C LEU A 14 15.62 -18.69 10.56
N PHE A 15 15.22 -19.82 11.15
CA PHE A 15 15.97 -20.48 12.21
C PHE A 15 17.33 -20.97 11.72
N ALA A 16 17.39 -21.65 10.57
CA ALA A 16 18.63 -22.07 9.95
C ALA A 16 19.55 -20.87 9.65
N SER A 17 18.99 -19.77 9.12
CA SER A 17 19.73 -18.53 8.89
C SER A 17 20.30 -17.95 10.18
N TRP A 18 19.52 -17.93 11.26
CA TRP A 18 19.95 -17.44 12.57
C TRP A 18 21.09 -18.29 13.17
N VAL A 19 21.02 -19.61 13.04
CA VAL A 19 22.06 -20.55 13.53
C VAL A 19 23.33 -20.50 12.67
N LEU A 20 23.19 -20.45 11.35
CA LEU A 20 24.33 -20.50 10.42
C LEU A 20 25.01 -19.13 10.21
N ARG A 21 24.35 -18.02 10.59
CA ARG A 21 24.89 -16.68 10.38
C ARG A 21 26.17 -16.48 11.21
N PRO A 22 27.25 -15.91 10.62
CA PRO A 22 28.41 -15.49 11.38
C PRO A 22 28.02 -14.40 12.39
N HIS A 23 28.36 -14.61 13.66
CA HIS A 23 28.16 -13.62 14.72
C HIS A 23 29.14 -12.45 14.52
N VAL A 24 28.70 -11.43 13.80
CA VAL A 24 29.44 -10.17 13.63
C VAL A 24 29.03 -9.22 14.74
N LEU A 25 29.99 -8.61 15.42
CA LEU A 25 29.76 -7.53 16.39
C LEU A 25 28.88 -6.45 15.75
N GLN A 26 27.76 -6.15 16.41
CA GLN A 26 26.83 -5.12 15.96
C GLN A 26 27.41 -3.76 16.36
N ASN A 27 28.20 -3.18 15.46
CA ASN A 27 28.70 -1.82 15.61
C ASN A 27 27.55 -0.82 15.40
N SER A 28 27.61 0.36 16.03
CA SER A 28 26.60 1.43 15.90
C SER A 28 26.24 1.73 14.44
N GLU A 29 27.26 1.79 13.56
CA GLU A 29 27.09 2.00 12.11
C GLU A 29 26.30 0.88 11.41
N LYS A 30 26.41 -0.37 11.86
CA LYS A 30 25.68 -1.51 11.26
C LYS A 30 24.19 -1.51 11.64
N THR A 31 23.85 -0.85 12.74
CA THR A 31 22.49 -0.73 13.27
C THR A 31 21.83 0.61 12.94
N ALA A 32 22.59 1.56 12.41
CA ALA A 32 22.08 2.85 11.96
C ALA A 32 21.27 2.71 10.66
N SER A 33 20.28 3.60 10.48
CA SER A 33 19.57 3.74 9.22
C SER A 33 20.52 4.22 8.12
N TYR A 34 20.34 3.69 6.91
CA TYR A 34 21.16 4.10 5.76
C TYR A 34 20.75 5.49 5.25
N GLU A 35 21.66 6.46 5.31
CA GLU A 35 21.42 7.87 4.89
C GLU A 35 22.51 8.41 3.94
N CYS A 36 23.07 7.56 3.07
CA CYS A 36 24.15 7.93 2.14
C CYS A 36 25.41 8.56 2.79
N GLY A 37 25.56 8.45 4.11
CA GLY A 37 26.68 9.02 4.88
C GLY A 37 26.39 10.37 5.54
N GLU A 38 25.16 10.89 5.44
CA GLU A 38 24.71 12.11 6.13
C GLU A 38 23.96 11.77 7.42
N GLU A 39 24.01 12.67 8.41
CA GLU A 39 23.19 12.51 9.62
C GLU A 39 21.71 12.78 9.29
N PRO A 40 20.76 12.00 9.85
CA PRO A 40 19.34 12.22 9.61
C PRO A 40 18.89 13.53 10.27
N ILE A 41 18.64 14.55 9.44
CA ILE A 41 18.17 15.86 9.90
C ILE A 41 16.66 15.98 9.68
N GLY A 42 15.94 16.33 10.75
CA GLY A 42 14.52 16.68 10.71
C GLY A 42 13.55 15.49 10.89
N PRO A 43 12.24 15.78 10.87
CA PRO A 43 11.21 14.76 11.07
C PRO A 43 11.05 13.84 9.85
N ALA A 44 11.12 12.52 10.06
CA ALA A 44 10.91 11.50 9.04
C ALA A 44 9.43 11.30 8.60
N ARG A 45 8.52 12.21 9.00
CA ARG A 45 7.10 12.14 8.65
C ARG A 45 6.79 13.17 7.57
N ILE A 46 6.33 12.68 6.42
CA ILE A 46 5.78 13.50 5.34
C ILE A 46 4.26 13.32 5.28
N THR A 47 3.54 14.41 4.98
CA THR A 47 2.10 14.35 4.74
C THR A 47 1.87 13.78 3.35
N TYR A 48 1.19 12.63 3.28
CA TYR A 48 0.83 12.02 2.01
C TYR A 48 -0.47 12.61 1.46
N PRO A 49 -0.62 12.76 0.13
CA PRO A 49 -1.88 13.15 -0.47
C PRO A 49 -2.96 12.07 -0.28
N TYR A 50 -4.23 12.49 -0.31
CA TYR A 50 -5.40 11.60 -0.13
C TYR A 50 -5.58 10.56 -1.26
N ASN A 51 -4.76 10.63 -2.31
CA ASN A 51 -4.86 9.79 -3.50
C ASN A 51 -4.77 8.29 -3.15
N TYR A 52 -3.90 7.93 -2.20
CA TYR A 52 -3.74 6.55 -1.75
C TYR A 52 -5.00 5.99 -1.08
N LEU A 53 -5.70 6.81 -0.29
CA LEU A 53 -6.94 6.41 0.37
C LEU A 53 -8.04 6.11 -0.66
N VAL A 54 -8.19 6.98 -1.66
CA VAL A 54 -9.21 6.79 -2.70
C VAL A 54 -8.92 5.55 -3.52
N TYR A 55 -7.65 5.27 -3.84
CA TYR A 55 -7.27 4.01 -4.48
C TYR A 55 -7.69 2.81 -3.63
N THR A 56 -7.41 2.82 -2.32
CA THR A 56 -7.82 1.74 -1.41
C THR A 56 -9.33 1.54 -1.38
N ILE A 57 -10.12 2.63 -1.36
CA ILE A 57 -11.58 2.54 -1.38
C ILE A 57 -12.08 1.94 -2.70
N LEU A 58 -11.55 2.39 -3.83
CA LEU A 58 -11.93 1.86 -5.15
C LEU A 58 -11.55 0.38 -5.30
N PHE A 59 -10.35 0.02 -4.86
CA PHE A 59 -9.90 -1.37 -4.81
C PHE A 59 -10.83 -2.22 -3.94
N LEU A 60 -11.17 -1.76 -2.74
CA LEU A 60 -12.04 -2.48 -1.80
C LEU A 60 -13.44 -2.74 -2.38
N VAL A 61 -14.00 -1.77 -3.12
CA VAL A 61 -15.32 -1.95 -3.76
C VAL A 61 -15.31 -3.09 -4.78
N VAL A 62 -14.27 -3.18 -5.62
CA VAL A 62 -14.13 -4.27 -6.61
C VAL A 62 -13.74 -5.58 -5.94
N ASP A 63 -12.94 -5.56 -4.88
CA ASP A 63 -12.59 -6.73 -4.08
C ASP A 63 -13.83 -7.36 -3.43
N VAL A 64 -14.68 -6.53 -2.82
CA VAL A 64 -15.97 -6.96 -2.25
C VAL A 64 -16.87 -7.54 -3.34
N MET A 65 -16.96 -6.90 -4.51
CA MET A 65 -17.68 -7.47 -5.66
C MET A 65 -17.14 -8.86 -6.03
N GLY A 66 -15.81 -9.02 -6.11
CA GLY A 66 -15.15 -10.31 -6.35
C GLY A 66 -15.50 -11.36 -5.30
N ALA A 67 -15.52 -10.99 -4.01
CA ALA A 67 -15.91 -11.87 -2.92
C ALA A 67 -17.38 -12.34 -3.06
N PHE A 68 -18.30 -11.45 -3.42
CA PHE A 68 -19.70 -11.82 -3.68
C PHE A 68 -19.81 -12.82 -4.85
N LEU A 69 -19.09 -12.57 -5.94
CA LEU A 69 -19.08 -13.49 -7.09
C LEU A 69 -18.46 -14.84 -6.75
N TRP A 70 -17.38 -14.86 -5.96
CA TRP A 70 -16.75 -16.09 -5.47
C TRP A 70 -17.70 -16.90 -4.58
N LEU A 71 -18.38 -16.25 -3.64
CA LEU A 71 -19.37 -16.89 -2.76
C LEU A 71 -20.52 -17.47 -3.57
N LEU A 72 -21.01 -16.75 -4.57
CA LEU A 72 -22.05 -17.26 -5.47
C LEU A 72 -21.54 -18.45 -6.28
N ALA A 73 -20.32 -18.38 -6.83
CA ALA A 73 -19.71 -19.47 -7.61
C ALA A 73 -19.50 -20.75 -6.78
N GLY A 74 -19.16 -20.60 -5.49
CA GLY A 74 -19.01 -21.72 -4.56
C GLY A 74 -20.32 -22.20 -3.94
N SER A 75 -21.44 -21.50 -4.15
CA SER A 75 -22.74 -21.88 -3.59
C SER A 75 -23.39 -23.03 -4.34
N SER A 76 -24.21 -23.83 -3.66
CA SER A 76 -25.05 -24.85 -4.30
C SER A 76 -26.38 -24.29 -4.82
N PHE A 77 -26.47 -22.98 -5.08
CA PHE A 77 -27.70 -22.39 -5.61
C PHE A 77 -27.99 -22.91 -7.02
N ARG A 78 -29.27 -23.18 -7.29
CA ARG A 78 -29.72 -23.39 -8.66
C ARG A 78 -29.63 -22.07 -9.40
N LEU A 79 -28.72 -21.98 -10.36
CA LEU A 79 -28.57 -20.83 -11.23
C LEU A 79 -29.77 -20.78 -12.17
N ASN A 80 -30.81 -20.04 -11.76
CA ASN A 80 -31.94 -19.70 -12.60
C ASN A 80 -31.64 -18.42 -13.38
N VAL A 81 -32.40 -18.17 -14.45
CA VAL A 81 -32.28 -16.96 -15.28
C VAL A 81 -32.35 -15.68 -14.45
N ASP A 82 -33.20 -15.66 -13.42
CA ASP A 82 -33.35 -14.51 -12.52
C ASP A 82 -32.05 -14.17 -11.77
N VAL A 83 -31.34 -15.20 -11.28
CA VAL A 83 -30.08 -15.02 -10.55
C VAL A 83 -29.00 -14.48 -11.49
N VAL A 84 -28.94 -15.00 -12.72
CA VAL A 84 -28.00 -14.50 -13.73
C VAL A 84 -28.24 -13.01 -14.00
N TRP A 85 -29.51 -12.59 -14.13
CA TRP A 85 -29.85 -11.19 -14.36
C TRP A 85 -29.51 -10.30 -13.17
N GLN A 86 -29.78 -10.75 -11.94
CA GLN A 86 -29.41 -10.01 -10.72
C GLN A 86 -27.91 -9.80 -10.62
N VAL A 87 -27.11 -10.83 -10.90
CA VAL A 87 -25.64 -10.76 -10.88
C VAL A 87 -25.13 -9.83 -11.98
N LEU A 88 -25.70 -9.92 -13.18
CA LEU A 88 -25.33 -9.04 -14.28
C LEU A 88 -25.59 -7.57 -13.92
N VAL A 89 -26.77 -7.26 -13.41
CA VAL A 89 -27.12 -5.90 -12.97
C VAL A 89 -26.21 -5.43 -11.84
N PHE A 90 -25.91 -6.29 -10.85
CA PHE A 90 -24.98 -5.98 -9.77
C PHE A 90 -23.57 -5.61 -10.30
N VAL A 91 -23.01 -6.44 -11.19
CA VAL A 91 -21.70 -6.17 -11.81
C VAL A 91 -21.73 -4.88 -12.63
N LEU A 92 -22.79 -4.66 -13.43
CA LEU A 92 -22.92 -3.44 -14.24
C LEU A 92 -23.00 -2.18 -13.39
N ILE A 93 -23.70 -2.21 -12.26
CA ILE A 93 -23.78 -1.07 -11.34
C ILE A 93 -22.39 -0.75 -10.77
N ILE A 94 -21.65 -1.75 -10.28
CA ILE A 94 -20.32 -1.53 -9.71
C ILE A 94 -19.33 -1.06 -10.78
N MET A 95 -19.32 -1.70 -11.96
CA MET A 95 -18.46 -1.33 -13.08
C MET A 95 -18.79 0.08 -13.60
N GLY A 96 -20.07 0.44 -13.68
CA GLY A 96 -20.52 1.78 -14.05
C GLY A 96 -20.08 2.84 -13.02
N GLY A 97 -20.23 2.53 -11.73
CA GLY A 97 -19.75 3.39 -10.64
C GLY A 97 -18.22 3.58 -10.67
N MET A 98 -17.48 2.50 -10.94
CA MET A 98 -16.03 2.54 -11.10
C MET A 98 -15.62 3.40 -12.30
N GLY A 99 -16.28 3.21 -13.45
CA GLY A 99 -16.05 4.03 -14.65
C GLY A 99 -16.31 5.51 -14.41
N PHE A 100 -17.38 5.84 -13.69
CA PHE A 100 -17.68 7.22 -13.28
C PHE A 100 -16.61 7.80 -12.34
N ALA A 101 -16.22 7.03 -11.32
CA ALA A 101 -15.19 7.45 -10.37
C ALA A 101 -13.87 7.73 -11.09
N MET A 102 -13.41 6.81 -11.95
CA MET A 102 -12.18 6.98 -12.74
C MET A 102 -12.23 8.21 -13.63
N LYS A 103 -13.37 8.51 -14.26
CA LYS A 103 -13.53 9.73 -15.08
C LYS A 103 -13.45 11.01 -14.24
N LYS A 104 -13.82 10.96 -12.96
CA LYS A 104 -13.81 12.13 -12.08
C LYS A 104 -12.43 12.38 -11.43
N LEU A 105 -11.58 11.37 -11.38
CA LEU A 105 -10.24 11.48 -10.81
C LEU A 105 -9.32 12.32 -11.71
N PRO A 106 -8.42 13.13 -11.11
CA PRO A 106 -7.45 13.90 -11.89
C PRO A 106 -6.42 12.98 -12.55
N GLU A 107 -5.87 13.39 -13.70
CA GLU A 107 -4.82 12.60 -14.39
C GLU A 107 -3.56 12.43 -13.54
N THR A 108 -3.34 13.33 -12.58
CA THR A 108 -2.23 13.26 -11.61
C THR A 108 -2.46 12.28 -10.46
N PHE A 109 -3.64 11.64 -10.39
CA PHE A 109 -4.04 10.76 -9.29
C PHE A 109 -3.07 9.59 -9.08
N LEU A 110 -2.66 8.92 -10.16
CA LEU A 110 -1.71 7.79 -10.12
C LEU A 110 -0.26 8.20 -10.41
N SER A 111 -0.03 9.41 -10.92
CA SER A 111 1.29 9.82 -11.40
C SER A 111 2.27 10.18 -10.26
N GLY A 112 1.76 10.42 -9.05
CA GLY A 112 2.57 10.80 -7.89
C GLY A 112 3.22 12.20 -8.01
N GLN A 113 2.90 12.97 -9.05
CA GLN A 113 3.44 14.31 -9.26
C GLN A 113 3.08 15.26 -8.10
N GLU A 114 1.87 15.12 -7.58
CA GLU A 114 1.39 15.90 -6.42
C GLU A 114 2.12 15.54 -5.12
N THR A 115 2.53 14.27 -4.96
CA THR A 115 3.38 13.86 -3.84
C THR A 115 4.76 14.54 -3.94
N LEU A 116 5.32 14.64 -5.14
CA LEU A 116 6.61 15.30 -5.36
C LEU A 116 6.55 16.81 -5.10
N THR A 117 5.46 17.48 -5.44
CA THR A 117 5.29 18.91 -5.14
C THR A 117 5.17 19.15 -3.65
N LEU A 118 4.38 18.34 -2.94
CA LEU A 118 4.27 18.39 -1.48
C LEU A 118 5.62 18.11 -0.81
N TYR A 119 6.37 17.10 -1.28
CA TYR A 119 7.69 16.78 -0.75
C TYR A 119 8.69 17.93 -0.95
N ARG A 120 8.78 18.49 -2.16
CA ARG A 120 9.67 19.63 -2.44
C ARG A 120 9.31 20.85 -1.58
N LYS A 121 8.02 21.12 -1.38
CA LYS A 121 7.55 22.21 -0.52
C LYS A 121 7.93 21.97 0.94
N ALA A 122 7.67 20.77 1.47
CA ALA A 122 8.02 20.40 2.83
C ALA A 122 9.54 20.49 3.07
N LYS A 123 10.34 20.01 2.10
CA LYS A 123 11.81 20.12 2.13
C LYS A 123 12.27 21.59 2.15
N ALA A 124 11.70 22.43 1.29
CA ALA A 124 12.02 23.87 1.27
C ALA A 124 11.65 24.57 2.59
N GLU A 125 10.52 24.21 3.21
CA GLU A 125 10.13 24.71 4.53
C GLU A 125 11.09 24.25 5.64
N GLN A 126 11.61 23.03 5.56
CA GLN A 126 12.64 22.53 6.48
C GLN A 126 13.96 23.27 6.32
N GLU A 127 14.45 23.41 5.08
CA GLU A 127 15.68 24.17 4.78
C GLU A 127 15.55 25.65 5.23
N MET A 128 14.38 26.27 5.07
CA MET A 128 14.13 27.62 5.55
C MET A 128 14.16 27.70 7.08
N LYS A 129 13.49 26.76 7.77
CA LYS A 129 13.50 26.69 9.25
C LYS A 129 14.90 26.47 9.80
N GLU A 130 15.68 25.62 9.14
CA GLU A 130 17.07 25.37 9.50
C GLU A 130 17.93 26.62 9.33
N LYS A 131 17.79 27.37 8.22
CA LYS A 131 18.47 28.67 8.03
C LYS A 131 18.07 29.72 9.07
N ILE A 132 16.82 29.72 9.53
CA ILE A 132 16.35 30.63 10.59
C ILE A 132 16.85 30.19 11.97
N ALA A 133 16.90 28.88 12.24
CA ALA A 133 17.31 28.32 13.53
C ALA A 133 18.84 28.29 13.72
N GLY A 134 19.60 28.07 12.63
CA GLY A 134 21.07 28.06 12.59
C GLY A 134 21.69 29.45 12.40
N GLY A 135 20.96 30.53 12.69
CA GLY A 135 21.41 31.90 12.55
C GLY A 135 22.64 32.21 13.41
N HIS A 136 23.82 31.94 12.84
CA HIS A 136 24.97 32.83 12.82
C HIS A 136 24.88 33.73 11.59
#